data_AF-A0A7K2WCC3-F1
#
_entry.id   AF-A0A7K2WCC3-F1
#
_cell.length_a   1.000
_cell.length_b   1.000
_cell.length_c   1.000
_cell.angle_alpha   90.00
_cell.angle_beta   90.00
_cell.angle_gamma   90.00
#
_symmetry.space_group_name_H-M   'P 1'
#
loop_
_entity.id
_entity.type
_entity.pdbx_description
1 polymer ?
#
loop_
_entity_poly.entity_id
_entity_poly.type
_entity_poly.pdbx_seq_one_letter_code
_entity_poly.pdbx_strand_id
1 'polypeptide(L)'
;MTTARDLLIVALDAGPGRRAEPGDLSLALAGAELLDLRDARALTLDGDLLVPGDPPATDDRLLREAASSLVRQTPREPVEDWLWRRGRDLASAYLAAFEEEGRFTRQRRRWLPSWTGEAALVDSPARQRATDRSAADEPVLATLTSTIGIREAPAAGLPDETDTEVVTILTAVDDAVTELTAVRQRRAIEKAAFDNIWRGP
;
A
#
# COMPACT_ATOMS: atom_id res chain seq x y z
N MET A 1 -9.33 4.22 -12.43
CA MET A 1 -8.01 4.13 -11.77
C MET A 1 -8.21 3.45 -10.45
N THR A 2 -7.25 2.64 -10.05
CA THR A 2 -7.30 1.80 -8.86
C THR A 2 -6.80 2.56 -7.64
N THR A 3 -7.35 2.25 -6.48
CA THR A 3 -6.98 2.80 -5.17
C THR A 3 -5.50 2.59 -4.91
N ALA A 4 -4.93 1.43 -5.27
CA ALA A 4 -3.50 1.17 -5.13
C ALA A 4 -2.62 2.15 -5.94
N ARG A 5 -3.04 2.50 -7.16
CA ARG A 5 -2.32 3.50 -7.97
C ARG A 5 -2.46 4.90 -7.40
N ASP A 6 -3.66 5.27 -6.96
CA ASP A 6 -3.89 6.58 -6.33
C ASP A 6 -3.06 6.72 -5.04
N LEU A 7 -2.96 5.64 -4.23
CA LEU A 7 -2.12 5.57 -3.03
C LEU A 7 -0.64 5.79 -3.36
N LEU A 8 -0.10 5.11 -4.39
CA LEU A 8 1.29 5.32 -4.80
C LEU A 8 1.54 6.78 -5.20
N ILE A 9 0.63 7.37 -5.97
CA ILE A 9 0.76 8.77 -6.40
C ILE A 9 0.80 9.70 -5.19
N VAL A 10 -0.13 9.54 -4.24
CA VAL A 10 -0.15 10.36 -3.02
C VAL A 10 1.11 10.17 -2.19
N ALA A 11 1.64 8.93 -2.09
CA ALA A 11 2.89 8.66 -1.40
C ALA A 11 4.11 9.29 -2.08
N LEU A 12 4.12 9.37 -3.42
CA LEU A 12 5.18 10.02 -4.18
C LEU A 12 5.13 11.54 -4.12
N ASP A 13 3.92 12.10 -4.07
CA ASP A 13 3.66 13.54 -3.93
C ASP A 13 3.78 14.02 -2.46
N ALA A 14 4.00 13.11 -1.50
CA ALA A 14 4.16 13.47 -0.11
C ALA A 14 5.41 14.34 0.12
N GLY A 15 5.22 15.43 0.88
CA GLY A 15 6.28 16.39 1.18
C GLY A 15 7.43 15.80 2.02
N PRO A 16 8.58 16.49 2.06
CA PRO A 16 9.70 16.09 2.92
C PRO A 16 9.24 15.98 4.39
N GLY A 17 9.48 14.82 5.01
CA GLY A 17 9.06 14.52 6.39
C GLY A 17 7.78 13.68 6.54
N ARG A 18 7.04 13.42 5.45
CA ARG A 18 5.82 12.59 5.43
C ARG A 18 5.98 11.36 4.52
N ARG A 19 7.15 10.73 4.54
CA ARG A 19 7.46 9.61 3.65
C ARG A 19 7.19 8.27 4.34
N ALA A 20 6.38 7.43 3.71
CA ALA A 20 6.04 6.09 4.17
C ALA A 20 7.16 5.06 3.94
N GLU A 21 7.66 4.44 4.99
CA GLU A 21 8.67 3.38 4.91
C GLU A 21 8.30 2.33 3.83
N PRO A 22 9.25 1.87 3.00
CA PRO A 22 8.93 1.03 1.83
C PRO A 22 8.12 -0.23 2.14
N GLY A 23 8.36 -0.83 3.31
CA GLY A 23 7.60 -2.00 3.78
C GLY A 23 6.16 -1.66 4.13
N ASP A 24 5.93 -0.54 4.81
CA ASP A 24 4.61 -0.06 5.19
C ASP A 24 3.79 0.31 3.96
N LEU A 25 4.41 1.03 3.01
CA LEU A 25 3.80 1.32 1.72
C LEU A 25 3.44 0.03 0.96
N SER A 26 4.29 -1.01 1.02
CA SER A 26 4.00 -2.26 0.33
C SER A 26 2.81 -3.01 0.93
N LEU A 27 2.66 -3.01 2.25
CA LEU A 27 1.49 -3.58 2.93
C LEU A 27 0.21 -2.79 2.60
N ALA A 28 0.28 -1.46 2.64
CA ALA A 28 -0.86 -0.62 2.27
C ALA A 28 -1.25 -0.75 0.79
N LEU A 29 -0.27 -0.90 -0.12
CA LEU A 29 -0.55 -1.21 -1.52
C LEU A 29 -1.23 -2.57 -1.69
N ALA A 30 -0.82 -3.59 -0.92
CA ALA A 30 -1.49 -4.89 -0.95
C ALA A 30 -2.94 -4.77 -0.47
N GLY A 31 -3.19 -4.04 0.63
CA GLY A 31 -4.55 -3.75 1.09
C GLY A 31 -5.40 -3.01 0.06
N ALA A 32 -4.82 -2.01 -0.60
CA ALA A 32 -5.48 -1.29 -1.68
C ALA A 32 -5.81 -2.21 -2.87
N GLU A 33 -4.93 -3.16 -3.23
CA GLU A 33 -5.24 -4.17 -4.24
C GLU A 33 -6.42 -5.06 -3.85
N LEU A 34 -6.58 -5.46 -2.58
CA LEU A 34 -7.75 -6.22 -2.13
C LEU A 34 -9.04 -5.41 -2.30
N LEU A 35 -9.01 -4.12 -1.94
CA LEU A 35 -10.16 -3.22 -2.12
C LEU A 35 -10.50 -3.05 -3.61
N ASP A 36 -9.50 -2.89 -4.47
CA ASP A 36 -9.69 -2.79 -5.91
C ASP A 36 -10.24 -4.10 -6.53
N LEU A 37 -9.79 -5.26 -6.03
CA LEU A 37 -10.32 -6.56 -6.45
C LEU A 37 -11.76 -6.75 -6.02
N ARG A 38 -12.10 -6.33 -4.80
CA ARG A 38 -13.47 -6.33 -4.28
C ARG A 38 -14.38 -5.45 -5.14
N ASP A 39 -13.97 -4.22 -5.43
CA ASP A 39 -14.74 -3.29 -6.27
C ASP A 39 -14.93 -3.84 -7.69
N ALA A 40 -13.95 -4.58 -8.19
CA ALA A 40 -14.04 -5.31 -9.46
C ALA A 40 -14.83 -6.64 -9.38
N ARG A 41 -15.38 -7.00 -8.20
CA ARG A 41 -16.06 -8.28 -7.89
C ARG A 41 -15.21 -9.52 -8.15
N ALA A 42 -13.89 -9.36 -8.15
CA ALA A 42 -12.92 -10.44 -8.28
C ALA A 42 -12.57 -11.08 -6.94
N LEU A 43 -13.07 -10.52 -5.83
CA LEU A 43 -12.85 -10.96 -4.46
C LEU A 43 -14.09 -10.65 -3.62
N THR A 44 -14.41 -11.54 -2.68
CA THR A 44 -15.28 -11.29 -1.52
C THR A 44 -14.61 -11.90 -0.29
N LEU A 45 -15.05 -11.52 0.91
CA LEU A 45 -14.57 -12.10 2.16
C LEU A 45 -15.61 -13.02 2.78
N ASP A 46 -15.15 -14.16 3.29
CA ASP A 46 -15.89 -14.98 4.25
C ASP A 46 -15.19 -14.85 5.61
N GLY A 47 -15.66 -13.89 6.43
CA GLY A 47 -14.94 -13.45 7.62
C GLY A 47 -13.64 -12.75 7.24
N ASP A 48 -12.51 -13.35 7.61
CA ASP A 48 -11.15 -12.92 7.26
C ASP A 48 -10.56 -13.71 6.08
N LEU A 49 -11.29 -14.67 5.52
CA LEU A 49 -10.81 -15.52 4.44
C LEU A 49 -11.10 -14.91 3.06
N LEU A 50 -10.07 -14.86 2.22
CA LEU A 50 -10.17 -14.39 0.85
C LEU A 50 -10.89 -15.45 -0.02
N VAL A 51 -12.03 -15.07 -0.59
CA VAL A 51 -12.80 -15.92 -1.51
C VAL A 51 -12.68 -15.38 -2.94
N PRO A 52 -11.90 -16.03 -3.81
CA PRO A 52 -11.65 -15.53 -5.16
C PRO A 52 -12.88 -15.65 -6.06
N GLY A 53 -13.22 -14.57 -6.74
CA GLY A 53 -14.28 -14.51 -7.76
C GLY A 53 -13.75 -14.71 -9.18
N ASP A 54 -14.52 -14.18 -10.13
CA ASP A 54 -14.13 -14.12 -11.54
C ASP A 54 -12.97 -13.14 -11.75
N PRO A 55 -12.08 -13.38 -12.73
CA PRO A 55 -11.00 -12.46 -13.04
C PRO A 55 -11.53 -11.03 -13.33
N PRO A 56 -10.87 -9.98 -12.82
CA PRO A 56 -11.34 -8.62 -13.05
C PRO A 56 -11.22 -8.24 -14.53
N ALA A 57 -12.26 -7.63 -15.08
CA ALA A 57 -12.25 -7.10 -16.44
C ALA A 57 -11.49 -5.75 -16.49
N THR A 58 -10.16 -5.82 -16.39
CA THR A 58 -9.26 -4.66 -16.33
C THR A 58 -8.02 -4.84 -17.19
N ASP A 59 -7.57 -3.75 -17.83
CA ASP A 59 -6.28 -3.70 -18.53
C ASP A 59 -5.10 -3.53 -17.56
N ASP A 60 -5.40 -3.22 -16.29
CA ASP A 60 -4.41 -3.07 -15.23
C ASP A 60 -3.68 -4.39 -14.96
N ARG A 61 -2.42 -4.47 -15.40
CA ARG A 61 -1.57 -5.65 -15.21
C ARG A 61 -1.36 -5.98 -13.72
N LEU A 62 -1.13 -4.99 -12.87
CA LEU A 62 -0.85 -5.21 -11.45
C LEU A 62 -2.09 -5.76 -10.74
N LEU A 63 -3.28 -5.23 -11.05
CA LEU A 63 -4.53 -5.75 -10.49
C LEU A 63 -4.84 -7.18 -10.98
N ARG A 64 -4.54 -7.51 -12.25
CA ARG A 64 -4.66 -8.89 -12.75
C ARG A 64 -3.67 -9.84 -12.08
N GLU A 65 -2.45 -9.40 -11.81
CA GLU A 65 -1.45 -10.17 -11.06
C GLU A 65 -1.89 -10.40 -9.62
N ALA A 66 -2.45 -9.39 -8.97
CA ALA A 66 -3.04 -9.51 -7.65
C ALA A 66 -4.16 -10.56 -7.63
N ALA A 67 -5.12 -10.49 -8.56
CA ALA A 67 -6.19 -11.48 -8.71
C ALA A 67 -5.64 -12.90 -8.94
N SER A 68 -4.57 -13.04 -9.72
CA SER A 68 -3.94 -14.33 -10.04
C SER A 68 -3.17 -14.90 -8.86
N SER A 69 -2.79 -14.07 -7.89
CA SER A 69 -2.07 -14.48 -6.69
C SER A 69 -2.98 -15.08 -5.60
N LEU A 70 -4.31 -14.92 -5.73
CA LEU A 70 -5.29 -15.44 -4.77
C LEU A 70 -5.34 -16.98 -4.80
N VAL A 71 -5.36 -17.58 -3.61
CA VAL A 71 -5.45 -19.04 -3.46
C VAL A 71 -6.88 -19.54 -3.72
N ARG A 72 -7.07 -20.23 -4.85
CA ARG A 72 -8.37 -20.81 -5.26
C ARG A 72 -8.70 -22.17 -4.68
N GLN A 73 -7.77 -22.82 -3.97
CA GLN A 73 -7.99 -24.13 -3.33
C GLN A 73 -8.30 -23.95 -1.84
N THR A 74 -8.89 -24.97 -1.22
CA THR A 74 -9.02 -25.04 0.24
C THR A 74 -7.75 -25.65 0.83
N PRO A 75 -7.18 -25.10 1.93
CA PRO A 75 -7.73 -24.00 2.74
C PRO A 75 -7.61 -22.63 2.08
N ARG A 76 -8.63 -21.79 2.29
CA ARG A 76 -8.63 -20.38 1.86
C ARG A 76 -7.59 -19.61 2.68
N GLU A 77 -7.01 -18.59 2.07
CA GLU A 77 -5.97 -17.77 2.69
C GLU A 77 -6.62 -16.60 3.47
N PRO A 78 -6.20 -16.34 4.72
CA PRO A 78 -6.59 -15.14 5.45
C PRO A 78 -6.09 -13.86 4.78
N VAL A 79 -6.78 -12.74 5.03
CA VAL A 79 -6.37 -11.41 4.55
C VAL A 79 -4.93 -11.10 4.97
N GLU A 80 -4.60 -11.27 6.25
CA GLU A 80 -3.27 -10.94 6.81
C GLU A 80 -2.13 -11.71 6.13
N ASP A 81 -2.28 -13.04 5.98
CA ASP A 81 -1.28 -13.89 5.32
C ASP A 81 -1.03 -13.44 3.87
N TRP A 82 -2.11 -13.11 3.16
CA TRP A 82 -2.01 -12.62 1.80
C TRP A 82 -1.33 -11.25 1.75
N LEU A 83 -1.62 -10.33 2.66
CA LEU A 83 -0.95 -9.02 2.74
C LEU A 83 0.56 -9.19 2.89
N TRP A 84 1.01 -10.05 3.81
CA TRP A 84 2.43 -10.33 4.01
C TRP A 84 3.09 -10.99 2.80
N ARG A 85 2.40 -11.92 2.14
CA ARG A 85 2.92 -12.62 0.97
C ARG A 85 2.97 -11.71 -0.27
N ARG A 86 1.88 -10.99 -0.55
CA ARG A 86 1.75 -10.10 -1.71
C ARG A 86 2.54 -8.81 -1.55
N GLY A 87 2.58 -8.26 -0.35
CA GLY A 87 3.31 -7.03 -0.01
C GLY A 87 4.83 -7.17 -0.13
N ARG A 88 5.39 -8.38 -0.29
CA ARG A 88 6.83 -8.55 -0.50
C ARG A 88 7.28 -7.84 -1.79
N ASP A 89 8.10 -6.81 -1.63
CA ASP A 89 8.66 -5.98 -2.71
C ASP A 89 7.60 -5.25 -3.57
N LEU A 90 6.36 -5.12 -3.10
CA LEU A 90 5.25 -4.61 -3.90
C LEU A 90 5.43 -3.14 -4.28
N ALA A 91 5.91 -2.29 -3.36
CA ALA A 91 6.20 -0.89 -3.67
C ALA A 91 7.22 -0.77 -4.83
N SER A 92 8.25 -1.61 -4.83
CA SER A 92 9.25 -1.65 -5.92
C SER A 92 8.63 -2.07 -7.25
N ALA A 93 7.72 -3.05 -7.24
CA ALA A 93 7.00 -3.48 -8.44
C ALA A 93 6.11 -2.37 -9.03
N TYR A 94 5.41 -1.63 -8.17
CA TYR A 94 4.60 -0.46 -8.56
C TYR A 94 5.46 0.66 -9.15
N LEU A 95 6.60 0.98 -8.53
CA LEU A 95 7.54 1.98 -9.05
C LEU A 95 8.09 1.59 -10.42
N ALA A 96 8.48 0.33 -10.61
CA ALA A 96 8.94 -0.18 -11.90
C ALA A 96 7.85 -0.08 -12.98
N ALA A 97 6.61 -0.46 -12.66
CA ALA A 97 5.49 -0.32 -13.58
C ALA A 97 5.22 1.15 -13.97
N PHE A 98 5.28 2.08 -13.02
CA PHE A 98 5.13 3.51 -13.30
C PHE A 98 6.26 4.06 -14.19
N GLU A 99 7.48 3.53 -14.04
CA GLU A 99 8.60 3.89 -14.90
C GLU A 99 8.42 3.36 -16.34
N GLU A 100 8.01 2.10 -16.49
CA GLU A 100 7.68 1.48 -17.78
C GLU A 100 6.55 2.24 -18.51
N GLU A 101 5.51 2.65 -17.77
CA GLU A 101 4.41 3.48 -18.26
C GLU A 101 4.83 4.93 -18.57
N GLY A 102 6.07 5.33 -18.23
CA GLY A 102 6.57 6.68 -18.46
C GLY A 102 5.91 7.75 -17.59
N ARG A 103 5.44 7.38 -16.39
CA ARG A 103 4.79 8.29 -15.43
C ARG A 103 5.76 9.25 -14.75
N PHE A 104 7.06 9.08 -14.91
CA PHE A 104 8.08 9.98 -14.39
C PHE A 104 8.60 10.95 -15.45
N THR A 105 8.86 12.20 -15.05
CA THR A 105 9.47 13.22 -15.91
C THR A 105 10.90 12.83 -16.33
N ARG A 106 11.30 13.30 -17.52
CA ARG A 106 12.53 12.89 -18.24
C ARG A 106 13.83 13.10 -17.46
N GLN A 107 13.86 14.05 -16.53
CA GLN A 107 15.07 14.45 -15.80
C GLN A 107 15.52 13.44 -14.73
N ARG A 108 14.65 12.51 -14.30
CA ARG A 108 14.91 11.62 -13.14
C ARG A 108 14.85 10.12 -13.40
N ARG A 109 14.64 9.65 -14.65
CA ARG A 109 14.79 8.22 -15.04
C ARG A 109 16.16 7.59 -14.68
N ARG A 110 17.15 8.41 -14.31
CA ARG A 110 18.51 7.97 -13.92
C ARG A 110 18.75 7.88 -12.41
N TRP A 111 17.80 8.28 -11.55
CA TRP A 111 18.03 8.53 -10.11
C TRP A 111 17.22 7.64 -9.15
N LEU A 112 16.83 6.43 -9.57
CA LEU A 112 16.22 5.46 -8.67
C LEU A 112 17.28 4.54 -8.02
N PRO A 113 18.02 5.02 -7.00
CA PRO A 113 18.44 4.13 -5.91
C PRO A 113 18.11 4.65 -4.51
N SER A 114 17.61 5.89 -4.36
CA SER A 114 17.31 6.45 -3.05
C SER A 114 16.01 7.24 -3.06
N TRP A 115 15.07 6.73 -2.29
CA TRP A 115 13.78 7.24 -1.86
C TRP A 115 13.86 8.67 -1.26
N THR A 116 14.32 9.64 -2.06
CA THR A 116 14.58 11.02 -1.66
C THR A 116 13.90 12.00 -2.61
N GLY A 117 12.73 12.47 -2.19
CA GLY A 117 12.21 13.82 -2.47
C GLY A 117 11.90 14.13 -3.92
N GLU A 118 10.61 14.28 -4.20
CA GLU A 118 10.09 14.77 -5.47
C GLU A 118 10.39 13.79 -6.61
N ALA A 119 9.75 12.62 -6.55
CA ALA A 119 9.49 11.89 -7.78
C ALA A 119 8.52 12.75 -8.58
N ALA A 120 9.04 13.59 -9.48
CA ALA A 120 8.23 14.46 -10.31
C ALA A 120 7.44 13.58 -11.30
N LEU A 121 6.28 13.12 -10.83
CA LEU A 121 5.25 12.50 -11.64
C LEU A 121 4.91 13.46 -12.77
N VAL A 122 4.69 12.91 -13.96
CA VAL A 122 4.16 13.68 -15.08
C VAL A 122 2.80 14.21 -14.67
N ASP A 123 2.59 15.51 -14.86
CA ASP A 123 1.27 16.11 -14.73
C ASP A 123 0.31 15.38 -15.67
N SER A 124 -0.63 14.67 -15.06
CA SER A 124 -1.50 13.75 -15.74
C SER A 124 -2.88 13.79 -15.09
N PRO A 125 -3.95 13.47 -15.84
CA PRO A 125 -5.29 13.33 -15.27
C PRO A 125 -5.36 12.29 -14.15
N ALA A 126 -4.41 11.34 -14.13
CA ALA A 126 -4.23 10.37 -13.07
C ALA A 126 -3.77 11.03 -11.78
N ARG A 127 -2.69 11.82 -11.86
CA ARG A 127 -2.15 12.57 -10.73
C ARG A 127 -3.18 13.53 -10.15
N GLN A 128 -3.83 14.32 -11.01
CA GLN A 128 -4.84 15.28 -10.56
C GLN A 128 -5.99 14.60 -9.81
N ARG A 129 -6.52 13.49 -10.32
CA ARG A 129 -7.56 12.71 -9.62
C ARG A 129 -7.11 12.22 -8.26
N ALA A 130 -5.90 11.66 -8.16
CA ALA A 130 -5.37 11.17 -6.90
C ALA A 130 -5.21 12.31 -5.89
N THR A 131 -4.71 13.47 -6.34
CA THR A 131 -4.65 14.70 -5.54
C THR A 131 -6.03 15.17 -5.10
N ASP A 132 -7.03 15.16 -5.99
CA ASP A 132 -8.39 15.59 -5.69
C ASP A 132 -9.06 14.66 -4.65
N ARG A 133 -8.95 13.33 -4.80
CA ARG A 133 -9.43 12.36 -3.79
C ARG A 133 -8.74 12.56 -2.45
N SER A 134 -7.43 12.77 -2.49
CA SER A 134 -6.62 13.04 -1.32
C SER A 134 -7.04 14.34 -0.63
N ALA A 135 -7.33 15.41 -1.38
CA ALA A 135 -7.78 16.69 -0.84
C ALA A 135 -9.23 16.65 -0.32
N ALA A 136 -10.06 15.76 -0.85
CA ALA A 136 -11.42 15.52 -0.40
C ALA A 136 -11.53 14.65 0.86
N ASP A 137 -10.40 14.25 1.47
CA ASP A 137 -10.35 13.31 2.59
C ASP A 137 -11.18 12.05 2.33
N GLU A 138 -11.07 11.51 1.11
CA GLU A 138 -11.80 10.29 0.74
C GLU A 138 -11.42 9.16 1.72
N PRO A 139 -12.40 8.54 2.42
CA PRO A 139 -12.12 7.82 3.67
C PRO A 139 -11.12 6.67 3.54
N VAL A 140 -11.20 5.87 2.48
CA VAL A 140 -10.34 4.71 2.31
C VAL A 140 -8.89 5.15 2.06
N LEU A 141 -8.70 6.10 1.15
CA LEU A 141 -7.38 6.65 0.84
C LEU A 141 -6.80 7.43 2.05
N ALA A 142 -7.64 8.16 2.78
CA ALA A 142 -7.24 8.86 4.01
C ALA A 142 -6.76 7.87 5.08
N THR A 143 -7.50 6.78 5.32
CA THR A 143 -7.09 5.74 6.26
C THR A 143 -5.77 5.10 5.85
N LEU A 144 -5.64 4.62 4.61
CA LEU A 144 -4.40 3.99 4.12
C LEU A 144 -3.19 4.92 4.22
N THR A 145 -3.34 6.19 3.86
CA THR A 145 -2.24 7.18 3.95
C THR A 145 -1.90 7.55 5.39
N SER A 146 -2.87 7.49 6.31
CA SER A 146 -2.62 7.70 7.74
C SER A 146 -1.90 6.52 8.39
N THR A 147 -2.28 5.29 8.06
CA THR A 147 -1.64 4.05 8.56
C THR A 147 -0.14 4.03 8.25
N ILE A 148 0.25 4.53 7.08
CA ILE A 148 1.68 4.58 6.67
C ILE A 148 2.37 5.91 6.98
N GLY A 149 1.74 6.78 7.78
CA GLY A 149 2.36 8.01 8.30
C GLY A 149 2.54 9.15 7.30
N ILE A 150 1.85 9.12 6.15
CA ILE A 150 1.84 10.22 5.18
C ILE A 150 0.92 11.35 5.66
N ARG A 151 -0.21 10.98 6.27
CA ARG A 151 -1.21 11.91 6.81
C ARG A 151 -1.48 11.64 8.27
N GLU A 152 -2.03 12.64 8.95
CA GLU A 152 -2.67 12.43 10.25
C GLU A 152 -3.96 11.61 10.08
N ALA A 153 -4.32 10.84 11.10
CA ALA A 153 -5.56 10.08 11.07
C ALA A 153 -6.77 11.03 10.94
N PRO A 154 -7.75 10.72 10.08
CA PRO A 154 -8.95 11.53 9.95
C PRO A 154 -9.72 11.57 11.28
N ALA A 155 -10.09 12.77 11.72
CA ALA A 155 -10.77 12.95 13.02
C ALA A 155 -12.12 12.23 13.12
N ALA A 156 -12.80 12.04 11.98
CA ALA A 156 -14.10 11.37 11.90
C ALA A 156 -13.99 9.84 11.74
N GLY A 157 -12.79 9.29 11.51
CA GLY A 157 -12.60 7.88 11.19
C GLY A 157 -13.29 7.47 9.88
N LEU A 158 -13.54 6.16 9.73
CA LEU A 158 -14.38 5.63 8.64
C LEU A 158 -15.86 5.92 8.95
N PRO A 159 -16.70 6.25 7.95
CA PRO A 159 -18.14 6.40 8.13
C PRO A 159 -18.78 5.14 8.72
N ASP A 160 -19.84 5.28 9.54
CA ASP A 160 -20.53 4.14 10.18
C ASP A 160 -21.15 3.18 9.14
N GLU A 161 -21.49 3.69 7.96
CA GLU A 161 -22.03 2.92 6.84
C GLU A 161 -20.96 2.21 5.99
N THR A 162 -19.68 2.26 6.39
CA THR A 162 -18.60 1.58 5.67
C THR A 162 -18.83 0.07 5.69
N ASP A 163 -18.68 -0.54 4.53
CA ASP A 163 -18.86 -1.97 4.35
C ASP A 163 -17.92 -2.77 5.25
N THR A 164 -18.44 -3.81 5.90
CA THR A 164 -17.69 -4.68 6.82
C THR A 164 -16.43 -5.26 6.16
N GLU A 165 -16.47 -5.64 4.88
CA GLU A 165 -15.29 -6.19 4.20
C GLU A 165 -14.19 -5.13 4.06
N VAL A 166 -14.56 -3.87 3.81
CA VAL A 166 -13.63 -2.75 3.73
C VAL A 166 -12.99 -2.50 5.10
N VAL A 167 -13.80 -2.50 6.16
CA VAL A 167 -13.31 -2.38 7.54
C VAL A 167 -12.33 -3.51 7.89
N THR A 168 -12.66 -4.76 7.56
CA THR A 168 -11.78 -5.91 7.80
C THR A 168 -10.44 -5.77 7.09
N ILE A 169 -10.43 -5.38 5.82
CA ILE A 169 -9.17 -5.18 5.06
C ILE A 169 -8.34 -4.05 5.65
N LEU A 170 -8.96 -2.90 5.94
CA LEU A 170 -8.24 -1.75 6.50
C LEU A 170 -7.67 -2.04 7.89
N THR A 171 -8.41 -2.79 8.71
CA THR A 171 -7.94 -3.24 10.03
C THR A 171 -6.74 -4.18 9.89
N ALA A 172 -6.81 -5.17 8.99
CA ALA A 172 -5.69 -6.09 8.75
C ALA A 172 -4.44 -5.39 8.21
N VAL A 173 -4.61 -4.32 7.42
CA VAL A 173 -3.48 -3.48 6.97
C VAL A 173 -2.85 -2.73 8.14
N ASP A 174 -3.66 -2.14 9.02
CA ASP A 174 -3.17 -1.42 10.20
C ASP A 174 -2.43 -2.36 11.17
N ASP A 175 -2.98 -3.55 11.40
CA ASP A 175 -2.36 -4.60 12.22
C ASP A 175 -1.02 -5.05 11.63
N ALA A 176 -0.97 -5.34 10.32
CA ALA A 176 0.27 -5.77 9.64
C ALA A 176 1.35 -4.67 9.67
N VAL A 177 0.98 -3.40 9.47
CA VAL A 177 1.92 -2.27 9.54
C VAL A 177 2.41 -2.05 10.99
N THR A 178 1.51 -2.19 11.97
CA THR A 178 1.86 -2.13 13.39
C THR A 178 2.84 -3.25 13.77
N GLU A 179 2.58 -4.48 13.33
CA GLU A 179 3.48 -5.61 13.54
C GLU A 179 4.84 -5.38 12.87
N LEU A 180 4.86 -4.92 11.61
CA LEU A 180 6.11 -4.62 10.91
C LEU A 180 6.92 -3.53 11.64
N THR A 181 6.24 -2.54 12.20
CA THR A 181 6.85 -1.49 13.04
C THR A 181 7.47 -2.09 14.29
N ALA A 182 6.75 -2.97 15.00
CA ALA A 182 7.25 -3.64 16.20
C ALA A 182 8.50 -4.50 15.90
N VAL A 183 8.49 -5.25 14.79
CA VAL A 183 9.65 -6.05 14.35
C VAL A 183 10.86 -5.16 14.07
N ARG A 184 10.67 -4.02 13.38
CA ARG A 184 11.75 -3.06 13.10
C ARG A 184 12.31 -2.45 14.39
N GLN A 185 11.45 -2.03 15.31
CA GLN A 185 11.87 -1.48 16.61
C GLN A 185 12.69 -2.49 17.40
N ARG A 186 12.24 -3.75 17.46
CA ARG A 186 12.99 -4.83 18.12
C ARG A 186 14.38 -5.01 17.50
N ARG A 187 14.47 -5.11 16.16
CA ARG A 187 15.76 -5.24 15.46
C ARG A 187 16.68 -4.04 15.71
N ALA A 188 16.14 -2.83 15.79
CA ALA A 188 16.92 -1.62 16.07
C ALA A 188 17.51 -1.65 17.50
N ILE A 189 16.73 -2.09 18.49
CA ILE A 189 17.19 -2.26 19.88
C ILE A 189 18.28 -3.33 19.96
N GLU A 190 18.06 -4.49 19.32
CA GLU A 190 19.03 -5.59 19.28
C GLU A 190 20.35 -5.15 18.63
N LYS A 191 20.27 -4.40 17.51
CA LYS A 191 21.44 -3.83 16.85
C LYS A 191 22.17 -2.82 17.72
N ALA A 192 21.45 -1.90 18.37
CA ALA A 192 22.06 -0.92 19.27
C ALA A 192 22.74 -1.58 20.47
N ALA A 193 22.14 -2.65 21.01
CA ALA A 193 22.77 -3.45 22.06
C ALA A 193 24.07 -4.11 21.57
N PHE A 194 24.10 -4.69 20.36
CA PHE A 194 25.31 -5.25 19.77
C PHE A 194 26.40 -4.19 19.53
N ASP A 195 26.03 -3.04 18.96
CA ASP A 195 26.94 -1.93 18.70
C ASP A 195 27.54 -1.37 20.01
N ASN A 196 26.77 -1.35 21.10
CA ASN A 196 27.24 -0.93 22.42
C ASN A 196 28.20 -1.94 23.06
N ILE A 197 27.97 -3.25 22.89
CA ILE A 197 28.89 -4.30 23.37
C ILE A 197 30.24 -4.15 22.66
N TRP A 198 30.26 -3.84 21.36
CA TRP A 198 31.51 -3.69 20.61
C TRP A 198 32.22 -2.35 20.76
N ARG A 199 31.60 -1.39 21.45
CA ARG A 199 32.17 -0.04 21.74
C ARG A 199 32.62 0.13 23.20
N GLY A 200 32.60 -0.94 24.01
CA GLY A 200 33.27 -0.94 25.32
C GLY A 200 34.80 -0.93 25.18
N PRO A 201 35.53 -0.27 26.11
CA PRO A 201 36.95 0.08 25.97
C PRO A 201 37.92 -1.09 25.80
#